data_AF-A0A7X6CAA9-F1
#
_entry.id   AF-A0A7X6CAA9-F1
#
_cell.length_a   1.000
_cell.length_b   1.000
_cell.length_c   1.000
_cell.angle_alpha   90.00
_cell.angle_beta   90.00
_cell.angle_gamma   90.00
#
_symmetry.space_group_name_H-M   'P 1'
#
loop_
_entity.id
_entity.type
_entity.pdbx_description
1 polymer ?
#
loop_
_entity_poly.entity_id
_entity_poly.type
_entity_poly.pdbx_seq_one_letter_code
_entity_poly.pdbx_strand_id
1 'polypeptide(L)'
;MKFMVLHKSDDRAFPQITYVRGASGELAPVLRGTRLQVQTIVIAAQKWGLSPKEIANEYDLSEVQVNEVLAFYEAHRQEIDTSIATEQIIEHNVCRQYSLEELVEPIAPENLHNEIDTGGAVGNEVW
;
A
#
# COMPACT_ATOMS: atom_id res chain seq x y z
N MET A 1 27.27 -4.73 19.32
CA MET A 1 27.16 -4.99 17.87
C MET A 1 26.79 -3.69 17.17
N LYS A 2 27.62 -3.23 16.23
CA LYS A 2 27.47 -1.94 15.53
C LYS A 2 26.48 -2.15 14.39
N PHE A 3 25.28 -1.58 14.49
CA PHE A 3 24.34 -1.54 13.36
C PHE A 3 24.97 -0.67 12.27
N MET A 4 25.55 -1.32 11.27
CA MET A 4 26.12 -0.68 10.11
C MET A 4 24.93 -0.23 9.25
N VAL A 5 24.51 1.02 9.44
CA VAL A 5 23.51 1.66 8.59
C VAL A 5 24.11 1.74 7.20
N LEU A 6 23.66 0.89 6.29
CA LEU A 6 23.88 1.06 4.87
C LEU A 6 23.07 2.29 4.45
N HIS A 7 23.68 3.46 4.60
CA HIS A 7 23.24 4.67 3.92
C HIS A 7 23.45 4.42 2.42
N LYS A 8 22.44 3.88 1.73
CA LYS A 8 22.37 4.02 0.28
C LYS A 8 22.05 5.50 0.08
N SER A 9 23.14 6.24 -0.16
CA SER A 9 23.29 7.69 -0.09
C SER A 9 22.13 8.43 -0.76
N ASP A 10 21.69 9.54 -0.18
CA ASP A 10 20.96 10.60 -0.90
C ASP A 10 21.61 10.77 -2.28
N ASP A 11 20.87 10.42 -3.34
CA ASP A 11 21.35 10.60 -4.69
C ASP A 11 21.48 12.10 -4.93
N ARG A 12 22.72 12.58 -5.12
CA ARG A 12 22.99 14.01 -5.34
C ARG A 12 22.28 14.57 -6.58
N ALA A 13 21.84 13.69 -7.47
CA ALA A 13 21.07 14.02 -8.66
C ALA A 13 19.61 14.38 -8.35
N PHE A 14 19.06 13.96 -7.20
CA PHE A 14 17.65 14.13 -6.83
C PHE A 14 17.51 14.67 -5.41
N PRO A 15 17.79 15.96 -5.18
CA PRO A 15 17.79 16.58 -3.85
C PRO A 15 16.41 16.57 -3.17
N GLN A 16 15.33 16.35 -3.92
CA GLN A 16 13.98 16.26 -3.36
C GLN A 16 13.58 14.84 -2.95
N ILE A 17 14.42 13.82 -3.15
CA ILE A 17 14.08 12.43 -2.83
C ILE A 17 14.97 11.95 -1.68
N THR A 18 14.36 11.44 -0.62
CA THR A 18 15.05 10.91 0.55
C THR A 18 14.58 9.48 0.80
N TYR A 19 15.49 8.61 1.27
CA TYR A 19 15.12 7.24 1.62
C TYR A 19 14.67 7.15 3.08
N VAL A 20 13.50 6.58 3.31
CA VAL A 20 12.97 6.28 4.63
C VAL A 20 12.92 4.78 4.83
N ARG A 21 13.32 4.32 6.01
CA ARG A 21 13.26 2.90 6.36
C ARG A 21 11.84 2.54 6.79
N GLY A 22 11.18 1.66 6.04
CA GLY A 22 9.86 1.12 6.36
C GLY A 22 9.90 0.09 7.50
N ALA A 23 8.71 -0.34 7.94
CA ALA A 23 8.58 -1.34 9.01
C ALA A 23 9.19 -2.71 8.65
N SER A 24 9.24 -3.05 7.36
CA SER A 24 9.92 -4.25 6.83
C SER A 24 11.45 -4.15 6.84
N GLY A 25 12.00 -2.98 7.15
CA GLY A 25 13.44 -2.71 7.11
C GLY A 25 13.98 -2.34 5.73
N GLU A 26 13.12 -2.31 4.71
CA GLU A 26 13.43 -1.87 3.35
C GLU A 26 13.54 -0.34 3.25
N LEU A 27 14.38 0.14 2.32
CA LEU A 27 14.57 1.56 2.05
C LEU A 27 13.58 1.98 0.97
N ALA A 28 12.56 2.75 1.35
CA ALA A 28 11.58 3.30 0.42
C ALA A 28 11.95 4.75 0.07
N PRO A 29 12.05 5.10 -1.22
CA PRO A 29 12.23 6.48 -1.64
C PRO A 29 10.95 7.30 -1.38
N VAL A 30 11.09 8.39 -0.64
CA VAL A 30 10.02 9.31 -0.20
C VAL A 30 10.37 10.72 -0.65
N LEU A 31 9.36 11.47 -1.10
CA LEU A 31 9.54 12.85 -1.49
C LEU A 31 9.75 13.74 -0.25
N ARG A 32 10.78 14.60 -0.28
CA ARG A 32 11.17 15.47 0.82
C ARG A 32 10.11 16.52 1.08
N GLY A 33 9.75 16.68 2.36
CA GLY A 33 8.68 17.60 2.77
C GLY A 33 7.28 16.98 2.68
N THR A 34 7.14 15.80 2.08
CA THR A 34 5.92 15.00 2.17
C THR A 34 6.24 13.64 2.79
N ARG A 35 5.19 12.89 3.13
CA ARG A 35 5.32 11.47 3.51
C ARG A 35 4.92 10.56 2.35
N LEU A 36 4.90 11.10 1.13
CA LEU A 36 4.45 10.39 -0.05
C LEU A 36 5.62 9.62 -0.67
N GLN A 37 5.43 8.32 -0.85
CA GLN A 37 6.43 7.47 -1.49
C GLN A 37 6.46 7.73 -3.00
N VAL A 38 7.64 7.60 -3.60
CA VAL A 38 7.82 7.65 -5.06
C VAL A 38 6.95 6.62 -5.75
N GLN A 39 6.78 5.43 -5.16
CA GLN A 39 5.92 4.37 -5.70
C GLN A 39 4.48 4.83 -5.92
N THR A 40 3.92 5.64 -5.02
CA THR A 40 2.53 6.12 -5.11
C THR A 40 2.34 6.99 -6.35
N ILE A 41 3.30 7.88 -6.62
CA ILE A 41 3.31 8.77 -7.78
C ILE A 41 3.45 7.97 -9.08
N VAL A 42 4.35 6.97 -9.09
CA VAL A 42 4.56 6.08 -10.23
C VAL A 42 3.31 5.26 -10.53
N ILE A 43 2.65 4.72 -9.50
CA ILE A 43 1.39 3.98 -9.64
C ILE A 43 0.28 4.88 -10.18
N ALA A 44 0.16 6.12 -9.70
CA ALA A 44 -0.82 7.08 -10.20
C ALA A 44 -0.59 7.40 -11.70
N ALA A 45 0.67 7.56 -12.12
CA ALA A 45 1.00 7.80 -13.52
C ALA A 45 0.76 6.56 -14.40
N GLN A 46 1.13 5.36 -13.94
CA GLN A 46 1.04 4.14 -14.75
C GLN A 46 -0.31 3.44 -14.72
N LYS A 47 -0.87 3.22 -13.52
CA LYS A 47 -2.14 2.49 -13.35
C LYS A 47 -3.34 3.39 -13.64
N TRP A 48 -3.30 4.64 -13.20
CA TRP A 48 -4.43 5.57 -13.38
C TRP A 48 -4.28 6.47 -14.61
N GLY A 49 -3.11 6.50 -15.24
CA GLY A 49 -2.87 7.26 -16.47
C GLY A 49 -2.93 8.78 -16.26
N LEU A 50 -2.77 9.25 -15.03
CA LEU A 50 -2.85 10.67 -14.70
C LEU A 50 -1.63 11.43 -15.24
N SER A 51 -1.86 12.64 -15.75
CA SER A 51 -0.78 13.52 -16.18
C SER A 51 -0.01 14.08 -14.96
N PRO A 52 1.26 14.49 -15.12
CA PRO A 52 2.06 15.06 -14.02
C PRO A 52 1.38 16.25 -13.32
N LYS A 53 0.61 17.03 -14.09
CA LYS A 53 -0.14 18.18 -13.58
C LYS A 53 -1.36 17.78 -12.76
N GLU A 54 -2.06 16.71 -13.14
CA GLU A 54 -3.18 16.17 -12.37
C GLU A 54 -2.69 15.57 -11.06
N ILE A 55 -1.58 14.82 -11.10
CA ILE A 55 -0.94 14.28 -9.89
C ILE A 55 -0.50 15.41 -8.95
N ALA A 56 0.06 16.49 -9.49
CA ALA A 56 0.46 17.65 -8.71
C ALA A 56 -0.74 18.27 -7.96
N ASN A 57 -1.89 18.42 -8.64
CA ASN A 57 -3.10 18.95 -8.02
C ASN A 57 -3.72 17.99 -7.01
N GLU A 58 -3.75 16.68 -7.30
CA GLU A 58 -4.38 15.67 -6.43
C GLU A 58 -3.66 15.52 -5.09
N TYR A 59 -2.34 15.62 -5.10
CA TYR A 59 -1.49 15.38 -3.92
C TYR A 59 -0.91 16.67 -3.32
N ASP A 60 -1.39 17.85 -3.74
CA ASP A 60 -0.87 19.17 -3.34
C ASP A 60 0.67 19.28 -3.51
N LEU A 61 1.19 18.73 -4.61
CA LEU A 61 2.61 18.73 -4.95
C LEU A 61 2.93 19.79 -6.01
N SER A 62 4.20 20.19 -6.09
CA SER A 62 4.67 20.98 -7.23
C SER A 62 4.86 20.09 -8.47
N GLU A 63 4.48 20.58 -9.65
CA GLU A 63 4.79 19.91 -10.92
C GLU A 63 6.29 19.60 -11.07
N VAL A 64 7.17 20.43 -10.49
CA VAL A 64 8.63 20.19 -10.49
C VAL A 64 8.98 18.92 -9.71
N GLN A 65 8.36 18.72 -8.55
CA GLN A 65 8.57 17.54 -7.72
C GLN A 65 8.06 16.28 -8.41
N VAL A 66 6.87 16.35 -9.04
CA VAL A 66 6.31 15.20 -9.77
C VAL A 66 7.21 14.82 -10.96
N ASN A 67 7.69 15.80 -11.74
CA ASN A 67 8.61 15.54 -12.83
C ASN A 67 9.96 14.97 -12.36
N GLU A 68 10.50 15.46 -11.24
CA GLU A 68 11.73 14.93 -10.65
C GLU A 68 11.56 13.47 -10.21
N VAL A 69 10.41 13.12 -9.62
CA VAL A 69 10.06 11.75 -9.24
C VAL A 69 9.94 10.84 -10.45
N LEU A 70 9.28 11.29 -11.52
CA LEU A 70 9.17 10.51 -12.76
C LEU A 70 10.53 10.31 -13.44
N ALA A 71 11.40 11.33 -13.42
CA ALA A 71 12.76 11.20 -13.93
C ALA A 71 13.60 10.22 -13.09
N PHE A 72 13.44 10.24 -11.76
CA PHE A 72 14.06 9.27 -10.86
C PHE A 72 13.55 7.85 -11.12
N TYR A 73 12.25 7.70 -11.38
CA TYR A 73 11.66 6.41 -11.75
C TYR A 73 12.24 5.86 -13.05
N GLU A 74 12.39 6.67 -14.10
CA GLU A 74 13.01 6.21 -15.35
C GLU A 74 14.46 5.75 -15.15
N ALA A 75 15.22 6.41 -14.26
CA ALA A 75 16.59 6.02 -13.93
C ALA A 75 16.67 4.74 -13.07
N HIS A 76 15.67 4.47 -12.23
CA HIS A 76 15.65 3.37 -11.26
C HIS A 76 14.50 2.37 -11.48
N ARG A 77 13.95 2.32 -12.70
CA ARG A 77 12.71 1.58 -13.02
C ARG A 77 12.75 0.14 -12.53
N GLN A 78 13.86 -0.57 -12.79
CA GLN A 78 14.00 -1.98 -12.44
C GLN A 78 14.00 -2.23 -10.92
N GLU A 79 14.62 -1.34 -10.14
CA GLU A 79 14.64 -1.45 -8.68
C GLU A 79 13.25 -1.15 -8.10
N ILE A 80 12.62 -0.07 -8.57
CA ILE A 80 11.30 0.36 -8.09
C ILE A 80 10.21 -0.63 -8.49
N ASP A 81 10.21 -1.14 -9.73
CA ASP A 81 9.24 -2.15 -10.17
C ASP A 81 9.36 -3.45 -9.36
N THR A 82 10.60 -3.83 -8.99
CA THR A 82 10.82 -5.00 -8.13
C THR A 82 10.28 -4.74 -6.73
N SER A 83 10.54 -3.57 -6.14
CA SER A 83 9.96 -3.18 -4.85
C SER A 83 8.43 -3.14 -4.89
N ILE A 84 7.84 -2.54 -5.92
CA ILE A 84 6.38 -2.48 -6.14
C ILE A 84 5.80 -3.90 -6.27
N ALA A 85 6.46 -4.80 -7.00
CA ALA A 85 6.02 -6.18 -7.14
C ALA A 85 6.10 -6.94 -5.81
N THR A 86 7.16 -6.72 -5.03
CA THR A 86 7.38 -7.37 -3.73
C THR A 86 6.36 -6.89 -2.69
N GLU A 87 6.01 -5.61 -2.69
CA GLU A 87 5.02 -5.02 -1.78
C GLU A 87 3.58 -5.42 -2.16
N GLN A 88 3.25 -5.48 -3.46
CA GLN A 88 1.95 -5.99 -3.93
C GLN A 88 1.71 -7.46 -3.56
N ILE A 89 2.75 -8.25 -3.30
CA ILE A 89 2.61 -9.63 -2.83
C ILE A 89 2.12 -9.69 -1.36
N ILE A 90 2.36 -8.63 -0.58
CA ILE A 90 1.95 -8.55 0.84
C ILE A 90 0.46 -8.15 0.96
N GLU A 91 -0.11 -7.52 -0.06
CA GLU A 91 -1.54 -7.17 -0.12
C GLU A 91 -2.45 -8.32 -0.61
N HIS A 92 -1.96 -9.56 -0.62
CA HIS A 92 -2.84 -10.73 -0.73
C HIS A 92 -3.44 -11.12 0.63
N ASN A 93 -3.90 -10.13 1.43
CA ASN A 93 -5.07 -10.39 2.25
C ASN A 93 -6.27 -10.32 1.32
N VAL A 94 -6.54 -11.45 0.68
CA VAL A 94 -7.83 -11.70 0.04
C VAL A 94 -8.87 -11.49 1.14
N CYS A 95 -9.49 -10.31 1.18
CA CYS A 95 -10.88 -10.25 1.62
C CYS A 95 -11.59 -11.21 0.68
N ARG A 96 -11.80 -12.46 1.08
CA ARG A 96 -12.53 -13.43 0.26
C ARG A 96 -13.86 -12.77 -0.03
N GLN A 97 -14.02 -12.33 -1.27
CA GLN A 97 -15.32 -11.92 -1.78
C GLN A 97 -16.07 -13.21 -1.99
N TYR A 98 -16.69 -13.69 -0.92
CA TYR A 98 -17.63 -14.78 -1.04
C TYR A 98 -18.89 -14.24 -1.71
N SER A 99 -19.30 -14.86 -2.80
CA SER A 99 -20.66 -14.64 -3.29
C SER A 99 -21.64 -15.43 -2.42
N LEU A 100 -22.88 -14.95 -2.31
CA LEU A 100 -23.93 -15.69 -1.62
C LEU A 100 -24.13 -17.09 -2.23
N GLU A 101 -24.00 -17.21 -3.55
CA GLU A 101 -24.11 -18.51 -4.22
C GLU A 101 -22.98 -19.48 -3.83
N GLU A 102 -21.73 -19.00 -3.71
CA GLU A 102 -20.58 -19.80 -3.28
C GLU A 102 -20.76 -20.32 -1.85
N LEU A 103 -21.33 -19.52 -0.95
CA LEU A 103 -21.55 -19.94 0.44
C LEU A 103 -22.73 -20.89 0.60
N VAL A 104 -23.71 -20.84 -0.31
CA VAL A 104 -24.92 -21.67 -0.24
C VAL A 104 -24.69 -23.05 -0.84
N GLU A 105 -23.88 -23.19 -1.89
CA GLU A 105 -23.56 -24.47 -2.53
C GLU A 105 -23.07 -25.57 -1.57
N PRO A 106 -22.13 -25.31 -0.64
CA PRO A 106 -21.63 -26.33 0.29
C PRO A 106 -22.55 -26.57 1.51
N ILE A 107 -23.70 -25.89 1.63
CA ILE A 107 -24.66 -26.15 2.71
C ILE A 107 -25.38 -27.47 2.41
N ALA A 108 -24.91 -28.54 3.06
CA ALA A 108 -25.48 -29.88 2.99
C ALA A 108 -26.18 -30.25 4.31
N PRO A 109 -27.17 -31.17 4.31
CA PRO A 109 -27.91 -31.53 5.52
C PRO A 109 -27.01 -32.03 6.66
N GLU A 110 -25.85 -32.62 6.34
CA GLU A 110 -24.85 -33.06 7.32
C GLU A 110 -24.10 -31.93 8.03
N ASN A 111 -24.12 -30.70 7.49
CA ASN A 111 -23.43 -29.52 8.04
C ASN A 111 -24.40 -28.36 8.33
N LEU A 112 -25.71 -28.64 8.32
CA LEU A 112 -26.73 -27.67 8.66
C LEU A 112 -26.87 -27.59 10.18
N HIS A 113 -26.42 -26.49 10.78
CA HIS A 113 -26.62 -26.22 12.19
C HIS A 113 -28.02 -25.66 12.43
N ASN A 114 -28.70 -26.15 13.48
CA ASN A 114 -29.95 -25.57 13.96
C ASN A 114 -29.69 -24.28 14.73
N GLU A 115 -30.71 -23.44 14.84
CA GLU A 115 -30.68 -22.27 15.73
C GLU A 115 -30.30 -22.70 17.15
N ILE A 116 -29.30 -22.03 17.72
CA ILE A 116 -28.90 -22.26 19.11
C ILE A 116 -29.80 -21.39 19.99
N ASP A 117 -30.72 -22.02 20.71
CA ASP A 117 -31.47 -21.36 21.77
C ASP A 117 -30.51 -21.08 22.94
N THR A 118 -29.92 -19.89 22.93
CA THR A 118 -28.97 -19.45 23.97
C THR A 118 -29.63 -19.20 25.33
N GLY A 119 -30.97 -19.27 25.43
CA GLY A 119 -31.72 -19.56 26.66
C GLY A 119 -31.54 -18.62 27.86
N GLY A 120 -30.93 -17.43 27.70
CA GLY A 120 -30.61 -16.54 28.82
C GLY A 120 -30.77 -15.06 28.48
N ALA A 121 -31.43 -14.31 29.36
CA ALA A 121 -31.50 -12.85 29.25
C ALA A 121 -30.11 -12.25 29.51
N VAL A 122 -29.47 -11.70 28.47
CA VAL A 122 -28.17 -11.02 28.55
C VAL A 122 -28.35 -9.52 28.89
N GLY A 123 -29.30 -9.21 29.76
CA GLY A 123 -29.59 -7.85 30.21
C GLY A 123 -29.30 -7.73 31.70
N ASN A 124 -28.25 -7.01 32.06
CA ASN A 124 -27.96 -6.63 33.45
C ASN A 124 -28.19 -5.12 33.65
N GLU A 125 -29.17 -4.54 32.94
CA GLU A 125 -29.56 -3.14 33.15
C GLU A 125 -30.60 -3.01 34.28
N VAL A 126 -30.19 -2.30 35.33
CA VAL A 126 -31.09 -1.69 36.32
C VAL A 126 -31.48 -0.33 35.75
N TRP A 127 -32.78 -0.13 35.49
CA TRP A 127 -33.34 1.16 35.07
C TRP A 127 -33.40 2.15 36.22
#